data_AF-A0A6A6DMN4-F1
#
_entry.id   AF-A0A6A6DMN4-F1
#
_cell.length_a   1.000
_cell.length_b   1.000
_cell.length_c   1.000
_cell.angle_alpha   90.00
_cell.angle_beta   90.00
_cell.angle_gamma   90.00
#
_symmetry.space_group_name_H-M   'P 1'
#
loop_
_entity.id
_entity.type
_entity.pdbx_description
1 polymer ?
#
loop_
_entity_poly.entity_id
_entity_poly.type
_entity_poly.pdbx_seq_one_letter_code
_entity_poly.pdbx_strand_id
1 'polypeptide(L)'
;MSSGQSRTLVQSKRAANENFRKRVETLGGKFTELWQDYEADVYFLAYRNGRFHTYSSTDNALWPLSLETLSKLYPPPIKKSPAHFRRIKPGRAKVNPRKAILHEDSSAGSSLTSAKAGSRT
;
A
#
# COMPACT_ATOMS: atom_id res chain seq x y z
N MET A 1 18.68 27.65 25.10
CA MET A 1 18.98 26.90 23.86
C MET A 1 17.73 26.14 23.43
N SER A 2 16.97 26.64 22.44
CA SER A 2 15.74 26.01 21.94
C SER A 2 15.75 25.99 20.40
N SER A 3 16.61 25.15 19.82
CA SER A 3 16.80 25.02 18.37
C SER A 3 16.46 23.61 17.85
N GLY A 4 16.05 22.70 18.74
CA GLY A 4 15.75 21.29 18.40
C GLY A 4 14.35 21.07 17.81
N GLN A 5 13.33 21.81 18.25
CA GLN A 5 11.93 21.58 17.82
C GLN A 5 11.64 22.07 16.40
N SER A 6 12.32 23.12 15.94
CA SER A 6 12.09 23.68 14.60
C SER A 6 12.64 22.80 13.48
N ARG A 7 13.75 22.07 13.72
CA ARG A 7 14.37 21.19 12.71
C ARG A 7 13.52 19.95 12.42
N THR A 8 12.93 19.34 13.44
CA THR A 8 12.09 18.15 13.32
C THR A 8 10.77 18.41 12.59
N LEU A 9 10.13 19.57 12.83
CA LEU A 9 8.92 19.97 12.11
C LEU A 9 9.18 20.27 10.62
N VAL A 10 10.32 20.88 10.30
CA VAL A 10 10.70 21.14 8.90
C VAL A 10 10.98 19.83 8.16
N GLN A 11 11.64 18.87 8.81
CA GLN A 11 11.89 17.54 8.24
C GLN A 11 10.60 16.75 8.02
N SER A 12 9.67 16.75 8.99
CA SER A 12 8.39 16.05 8.85
C SER A 12 7.53 16.64 7.73
N LYS A 13 7.52 17.97 7.57
CA LYS A 13 6.83 18.65 6.46
C LYS A 13 7.42 18.29 5.10
N ARG A 14 8.76 18.23 4.99
CA ARG A 14 9.44 17.77 3.76
C ARG A 14 9.05 16.33 3.41
N ALA A 15 9.13 15.42 4.38
CA ALA A 15 8.74 14.02 4.20
C ALA A 15 7.26 13.87 3.80
N ALA A 16 6.35 14.63 4.43
CA ALA A 16 4.93 14.60 4.09
C ALA A 16 4.64 15.08 2.66
N ASN A 17 5.42 16.02 2.13
CA ASN A 17 5.28 16.51 0.76
C ASN A 17 5.84 15.51 -0.26
N GLU A 18 6.98 14.90 0.03
CA GLU A 18 7.55 13.87 -0.83
C GLU A 18 6.63 12.64 -0.90
N ASN A 19 6.11 12.20 0.25
CA ASN A 19 5.14 11.11 0.33
C ASN A 19 3.86 11.42 -0.45
N PHE A 20 3.41 12.68 -0.43
CA PHE A 20 2.26 13.10 -1.23
C PHE A 20 2.55 13.01 -2.72
N ARG A 21 3.68 13.56 -3.17
CA ARG A 21 4.09 13.50 -4.57
C ARG A 21 4.15 12.06 -5.07
N LYS A 22 4.82 11.18 -4.32
CA LYS A 22 4.91 9.74 -4.63
C LYS A 22 3.53 9.08 -4.75
N ARG A 23 2.59 9.44 -3.88
CA ARG A 23 1.22 8.91 -3.93
C ARG A 23 0.44 9.42 -5.14
N VAL A 24 0.59 10.69 -5.50
CA VAL A 24 -0.04 11.26 -6.71
C VAL A 24 0.51 10.59 -7.96
N GLU A 25 1.82 10.39 -8.06
CA GLU A 25 2.46 9.67 -9.16
C GLU A 25 1.93 8.23 -9.26
N THR A 26 1.87 7.52 -8.12
CA THR A 26 1.32 6.16 -8.06
C THR A 26 -0.15 6.11 -8.51
N LEU A 27 -0.97 7.07 -8.05
CA LEU A 27 -2.37 7.17 -8.46
C LEU A 27 -2.50 7.45 -9.97
N GLY A 28 -1.64 8.30 -10.53
CA GLY A 28 -1.59 8.56 -11.97
C GLY A 28 -1.40 7.27 -12.77
N GLY A 29 -0.44 6.43 -12.38
CA GLY A 29 -0.26 5.11 -13.00
C GLY A 29 -1.51 4.23 -12.90
N LYS A 30 -2.19 4.21 -11.75
CA LYS A 30 -3.45 3.47 -11.58
C LYS A 30 -4.61 4.01 -12.40
N PHE A 31 -4.68 5.32 -12.61
CA PHE A 31 -5.68 5.90 -13.49
C PHE A 31 -5.41 5.58 -14.96
N THR A 32 -4.13 5.55 -15.37
CA THR A 32 -3.76 5.12 -16.72
C THR A 32 -4.12 3.65 -16.95
N GLU A 33 -3.85 2.75 -15.98
CA GLU A 33 -4.30 1.35 -16.05
C GLU A 33 -5.84 1.27 -16.22
N LEU A 34 -6.61 2.03 -15.44
CA LEU A 34 -8.08 2.05 -15.57
C LEU A 34 -8.55 2.54 -16.94
N TRP A 35 -7.90 3.56 -17.50
CA TRP A 35 -8.24 4.09 -18.81
C TRP A 35 -7.88 3.12 -19.94
N GLN A 36 -6.70 2.50 -19.89
CA GLN A 36 -6.22 1.59 -20.93
C GLN A 36 -6.92 0.23 -20.91
N ASP A 37 -7.09 -0.37 -19.74
CA ASP A 37 -7.56 -1.75 -19.62
C ASP A 37 -9.10 -1.85 -19.56
N TYR A 38 -9.77 -0.77 -19.16
CA TYR A 38 -11.23 -0.77 -18.91
C TYR A 38 -11.96 0.35 -19.67
N GLU A 39 -11.29 1.08 -20.56
CA GLU A 39 -11.85 2.19 -21.34
C GLU A 39 -12.58 3.23 -20.46
N ALA A 40 -12.13 3.38 -19.22
CA ALA A 40 -12.77 4.27 -18.27
C ALA A 40 -12.24 5.70 -18.44
N ASP A 41 -13.13 6.65 -18.67
CA ASP A 41 -12.78 8.07 -18.54
C ASP A 41 -12.60 8.42 -17.06
N VAL A 42 -11.40 8.89 -16.69
CA VAL A 42 -11.03 9.17 -15.31
C VAL A 42 -10.65 10.63 -15.15
N TYR A 43 -11.27 11.29 -14.17
CA TYR A 43 -10.87 12.62 -13.71
C TYR A 43 -10.57 12.58 -12.21
N PHE A 44 -9.45 13.19 -11.81
CA PHE A 44 -9.06 13.29 -10.42
C PHE A 44 -8.64 14.72 -10.10
N LEU A 45 -9.12 15.22 -8.96
CA LEU A 45 -8.78 16.53 -8.41
C LEU A 45 -8.45 16.40 -6.93
N ALA A 46 -7.27 16.87 -6.54
CA ALA A 46 -6.88 17.01 -5.14
C ALA A 46 -6.44 18.45 -4.84
N TYR A 47 -6.95 19.01 -3.76
CA TYR A 47 -6.52 20.30 -3.24
C TYR A 47 -5.67 20.11 -1.98
N ARG A 48 -4.44 20.64 -2.00
CA ARG A 48 -3.54 20.59 -0.85
C ARG A 48 -2.59 21.78 -0.86
N ASN A 49 -2.35 22.37 0.31
CA ASN A 49 -1.39 23.47 0.49
C ASN A 49 -1.59 24.63 -0.50
N GLY A 50 -2.84 24.99 -0.81
CA GLY A 50 -3.14 26.08 -1.74
C GLY A 50 -2.98 25.73 -3.22
N ARG A 51 -2.74 24.46 -3.56
CA ARG A 51 -2.53 24.01 -4.95
C ARG A 51 -3.51 22.92 -5.32
N PHE A 52 -3.96 22.97 -6.57
CA PHE A 52 -4.73 21.91 -7.20
C PHE A 52 -3.81 20.96 -7.96
N HIS A 53 -4.07 19.67 -7.81
CA HIS A 53 -3.42 18.59 -8.54
C HIS A 53 -4.50 17.87 -9.34
N THR A 54 -4.37 17.90 -10.66
CA THR A 54 -5.36 17.33 -11.59
C THR A 54 -4.76 16.20 -12.41
N TYR A 55 -5.61 15.24 -12.76
CA TYR A 55 -5.37 14.24 -13.78
C TYR A 55 -6.65 14.14 -14.63
N SER A 56 -6.48 14.06 -15.95
CA SER A 56 -7.55 13.76 -16.90
C SER A 56 -7.03 12.68 -17.84
N SER A 57 -7.83 11.63 -18.06
CA SER A 57 -7.53 10.62 -19.08
C SER A 57 -7.75 11.13 -20.51
N THR A 58 -8.56 12.19 -20.65
CA THR A 58 -9.09 12.64 -21.94
C THR A 58 -8.94 14.15 -22.06
N ASP A 59 -8.57 14.63 -23.25
CA ASP A 59 -8.37 16.05 -23.57
C ASP A 59 -9.70 16.77 -23.92
N ASN A 60 -10.83 16.13 -23.66
CA ASN A 60 -12.15 16.69 -23.95
C ASN A 60 -12.45 17.83 -22.95
N ALA A 61 -12.65 19.04 -23.47
CA ALA A 61 -12.97 20.22 -22.67
C ALA A 61 -14.28 20.11 -21.88
N LEU A 62 -15.17 19.18 -22.26
CA LEU A 62 -16.44 18.92 -21.55
C LEU A 62 -16.28 17.90 -20.40
N TRP A 63 -15.08 17.36 -20.20
CA TRP A 63 -14.75 16.42 -19.13
C TRP A 63 -13.93 17.12 -18.02
N PRO A 64 -14.28 16.95 -16.73
CA PRO A 64 -15.37 16.15 -16.20
C PRO A 64 -16.74 16.82 -16.38
N LEU A 65 -17.79 16.00 -16.42
CA LEU A 65 -19.17 16.50 -16.44
C LEU A 65 -19.48 17.34 -15.19
N SER A 66 -20.28 18.40 -15.38
CA SER A 66 -20.75 19.23 -14.29
C SER A 66 -21.64 18.44 -13.32
N LEU A 67 -21.74 18.90 -12.07
CA LEU A 67 -22.59 18.26 -11.06
C LEU A 67 -24.07 18.23 -11.48
N GLU A 68 -24.53 19.27 -12.19
CA GLU A 68 -25.90 19.37 -12.71
C GLU A 68 -26.17 18.37 -13.84
N THR A 69 -25.16 18.08 -14.67
CA THR A 69 -25.29 17.06 -15.71
C THR A 69 -25.28 15.67 -15.07
N LEU A 70 -24.38 15.42 -14.11
CA LEU A 70 -24.29 14.15 -13.39
C LEU A 70 -25.59 13.78 -12.64
N SER A 71 -26.33 14.76 -12.10
CA SER A 71 -27.57 14.50 -11.37
C SER A 71 -28.74 14.07 -12.26
N LYS A 72 -28.66 14.34 -13.57
CA LYS A 72 -29.68 13.96 -14.56
C LYS A 72 -29.42 12.60 -15.21
N LEU A 73 -28.25 12.01 -14.96
CA LEU A 73 -27.88 10.71 -15.55
C LEU A 73 -28.66 9.57 -14.91
N TYR A 74 -29.01 8.60 -15.74
CA TYR A 74 -29.54 7.31 -15.32
C TYR A 74 -28.65 6.19 -15.87
N PRO A 75 -28.17 5.25 -15.03
CA PRO A 75 -28.40 5.19 -13.58
C PRO A 75 -27.69 6.33 -12.80
N PRO A 76 -28.17 6.68 -11.59
CA PRO A 76 -27.53 7.70 -10.77
C PRO A 76 -26.06 7.36 -10.46
N PRO A 77 -25.14 8.34 -10.52
CA PRO A 77 -23.73 8.10 -10.22
C PRO A 77 -23.50 7.60 -8.80
N ILE A 78 -22.66 6.56 -8.66
CA ILE A 78 -22.29 6.00 -7.36
C ILE A 78 -21.18 6.83 -6.72
N LYS A 79 -21.45 7.43 -5.55
CA LYS A 79 -20.46 8.20 -4.79
C LYS A 79 -19.84 7.34 -3.68
N LYS A 80 -18.50 7.27 -3.63
CA LYS A 80 -17.76 6.58 -2.57
C LYS A 80 -17.05 7.60 -1.68
N SER A 81 -17.35 7.57 -0.39
CA SER A 81 -16.63 8.34 0.64
C SER A 81 -15.47 7.53 1.21
N PRO A 82 -14.50 8.14 1.91
CA PRO A 82 -13.40 7.42 2.55
C PRO A 82 -13.84 6.28 3.48
N ALA A 83 -15.04 6.35 4.07
CA ALA A 83 -15.60 5.30 4.90
C ALA A 83 -15.78 3.97 4.15
N HIS A 84 -16.08 4.02 2.85
CA HIS A 84 -16.25 2.82 2.01
C HIS A 84 -14.94 2.04 1.86
N PHE A 85 -13.80 2.70 1.99
CA PHE A 85 -12.48 2.09 1.80
C PHE A 85 -11.79 1.72 3.10
N ARG A 86 -12.41 1.99 4.26
CA ARG A 86 -11.87 1.58 5.56
C ARG A 86 -11.99 0.06 5.68
N ARG A 87 -10.90 -0.66 5.41
CA ARG A 87 -10.80 -2.08 5.76
C ARG A 87 -10.86 -2.18 7.28
N ILE A 88 -11.88 -2.83 7.83
CA ILE A 88 -11.82 -3.37 9.19
C ILE A 88 -10.73 -4.42 9.13
N LYS A 89 -9.53 -4.14 9.64
CA LYS A 89 -8.53 -5.19 9.85
C LYS A 89 -9.10 -6.06 10.97
N PRO A 90 -9.45 -7.35 10.74
CA PRO A 90 -9.65 -8.25 11.85
C PRO A 90 -8.34 -8.25 12.63
N GLY A 91 -8.43 -8.11 13.95
CA GLY A 91 -7.24 -8.11 14.80
C GLY A 91 -6.37 -9.31 14.42
N ARG A 92 -5.15 -9.05 13.93
CA ARG A 92 -4.11 -10.07 13.95
C ARG A 92 -3.87 -10.37 15.43
N ALA A 93 -4.58 -11.36 15.96
CA ALA A 93 -4.21 -11.99 17.21
C ALA A 93 -2.75 -12.42 17.04
N LYS A 94 -1.87 -11.76 17.77
CA LYS A 94 -0.43 -12.00 17.75
C LYS A 94 -0.22 -13.32 18.50
N VAL A 95 -0.36 -14.45 17.81
CA VAL A 95 0.04 -15.75 18.36
C VAL A 95 1.56 -15.72 18.46
N ASN A 96 2.06 -15.57 19.69
CA ASN A 96 3.48 -15.68 20.01
C ASN A 96 3.90 -17.15 19.83
N PRO A 97 4.85 -17.49 18.93
CA PRO A 97 5.30 -18.87 18.75
C PRO A 97 6.29 -19.34 19.84
N ARG A 98 6.46 -18.61 20.94
CA ARG A 98 7.43 -18.95 22.00
C ARG A 98 6.76 -19.74 23.13
N LYS A 99 6.47 -21.01 22.85
CA LYS A 99 6.44 -22.11 23.83
C LYS A 99 6.43 -23.44 23.07
N ALA A 100 7.52 -23.72 22.34
CA ALA A 100 7.92 -25.10 22.11
C ALA A 100 8.80 -25.47 23.31
N ILE A 101 8.27 -26.40 24.09
CA ILE A 101 8.75 -26.85 25.40
C ILE A 101 10.08 -27.60 25.20
N LEU A 102 11.12 -27.17 25.91
CA LEU A 102 12.25 -28.00 26.31
C LEU A 102 11.75 -28.97 27.39
N HIS A 103 11.97 -30.28 27.23
CA HIS A 103 12.31 -31.20 28.33
C HIS A 103 12.70 -32.56 27.72
N GLU A 104 13.96 -32.96 27.99
CA GLU A 104 14.45 -34.30 28.38
C GLU A 104 14.34 -35.45 27.32
N ASP A 105 15.28 -36.38 27.15
CA ASP A 105 16.30 -36.89 28.05
C ASP A 105 17.55 -37.36 27.29
N SER A 106 18.67 -37.23 27.98
CA SER A 106 19.93 -37.92 27.68
C SER A 106 19.77 -39.42 27.93
N SER A 107 20.24 -40.27 27.01
CA SER A 107 20.66 -41.62 27.39
C SER A 107 21.80 -42.13 26.51
N ALA A 108 22.79 -42.66 27.19
CA ALA A 108 24.12 -42.95 26.74
C ALA A 108 24.22 -44.20 25.84
N GLY A 109 25.19 -44.14 24.93
CA GLY A 109 26.17 -45.21 24.71
C GLY A 109 25.73 -46.44 23.94
N SER A 110 26.38 -46.71 22.80
CA SER A 110 27.20 -47.91 22.66
C SER A 110 28.04 -47.85 21.38
N SER A 111 29.27 -48.34 21.50
CA SER A 111 30.38 -48.25 20.55
C SER A 111 30.44 -49.45 19.58
N LEU A 112 31.37 -49.35 18.62
CA LEU A 112 32.02 -50.44 17.83
C LEU A 112 31.15 -50.97 16.65
N THR A 113 31.62 -51.21 15.42
CA THR A 113 32.93 -51.66 14.91
C THR A 113 33.15 -51.27 13.43
N SER A 114 34.44 -51.13 13.09
CA SER A 114 35.09 -51.23 11.77
C SER A 114 34.44 -52.15 10.71
N ALA A 115 34.44 -51.72 9.45
CA ALA A 115 34.87 -52.56 8.31
C ALA A 115 35.25 -51.72 7.07
N LYS A 116 36.39 -52.08 6.49
CA LYS A 116 37.06 -51.52 5.32
C LYS A 116 36.85 -52.47 4.14
N ALA A 117 36.42 -51.96 2.98
CA ALA A 117 36.61 -52.52 1.63
C ALA A 117 36.00 -51.50 0.66
N GLY A 118 36.58 -51.07 -0.45
CA GLY A 118 37.61 -51.67 -1.28
C GLY A 118 37.13 -51.57 -2.73
N SER A 119 37.67 -50.58 -3.45
CA SER A 119 38.06 -50.59 -4.88
C SER A 119 37.09 -50.98 -6.02
N ARG A 120 37.34 -50.24 -7.12
CA ARG A 120 37.20 -50.57 -8.57
C ARG A 120 35.78 -50.44 -9.14
N THR A 121 35.58 -49.82 -10.30
CA THR A 121 36.47 -49.40 -11.40
C THR A 121 35.78 -48.28 -12.16
#